data_AF-A0ABD1INZ5-F1
#
_entry.id   AF-A0ABD1INZ5-F1
#
_cell.length_a   1.000
_cell.length_b   1.000
_cell.length_c   1.000
_cell.angle_alpha   90.00
_cell.angle_beta   90.00
_cell.angle_gamma   90.00
#
_symmetry.space_group_name_H-M   'P 1'
#
loop_
_entity.id
_entity.type
_entity.pdbx_description
1 polymer ?
#
loop_
_entity_poly.entity_id
_entity_poly.type
_entity_poly.pdbx_seq_one_letter_code
_entity_poly.pdbx_strand_id
1 'polypeptide(L)'
;MLWAAGKGPEVLYAGQKLNDNEWHMVKVTRRGKNLQLTVDNITAEGQMTGAHTRLEFHNIETGIMTERRFIAVVPSNFIGHLQGLTLNGAPYLDQCKNGDISHCELNARFGMRHIIADPVIFRSRGSYLALATLQAYASMHLFFQFKTTTPDGLLLFNSGDGSDFIVVELVKGYIHYVFNLGNGPSLMKGNSDKPLNDNQWHNVVVSRDSSNVHTLKIDSRTVTQHSNGARNLDLKGAFASLKDTCERALSSRRPPEPLPFHSVSKHQR
;
A
#
# COMPACT_ATOMS: atom_id res chain seq x y z
N MET A 1 -2.85 13.71 -15.03
CA MET A 1 -3.40 13.37 -16.36
C MET A 1 -3.95 14.66 -16.96
N LEU A 2 -3.47 15.07 -18.14
CA LEU A 2 -4.01 16.24 -18.84
C LEU A 2 -4.80 15.74 -20.04
N TRP A 3 -6.10 16.02 -20.08
CA TRP A 3 -6.94 15.68 -21.23
C TRP A 3 -6.74 16.71 -22.34
N ALA A 4 -6.27 16.27 -23.50
CA ALA A 4 -6.40 17.02 -24.73
C ALA A 4 -7.74 16.65 -25.37
N ALA A 5 -8.55 17.65 -25.75
CA ALA A 5 -9.80 17.41 -26.46
C ALA A 5 -9.52 16.59 -27.74
N GLY A 6 -10.05 15.36 -27.78
CA GLY A 6 -10.18 14.55 -28.99
C GLY A 6 -9.11 13.48 -29.30
N LYS A 7 -8.03 13.30 -28.51
CA LYS A 7 -6.97 12.30 -28.84
C LYS A 7 -6.44 11.44 -27.68
N GLY A 8 -7.14 11.41 -26.55
CA GLY A 8 -6.75 10.62 -25.38
C GLY A 8 -5.82 11.37 -24.42
N PRO A 9 -5.56 10.80 -23.23
CA PRO A 9 -4.80 11.48 -22.18
C PRO A 9 -3.29 11.49 -22.46
N GLU A 10 -2.66 12.63 -22.25
CA GLU A 10 -1.19 12.74 -22.19
C GLU A 10 -0.72 12.53 -20.75
N VAL A 11 0.29 11.67 -20.55
CA VAL A 11 0.75 11.25 -19.23
C VAL A 11 2.27 11.33 -19.12
N LEU A 12 2.74 12.01 -18.07
CA LEU A 12 4.14 12.04 -17.65
C LEU A 12 4.27 11.44 -16.25
N TYR A 13 5.41 10.81 -15.99
CA TYR A 13 5.76 10.21 -14.70
C TYR A 13 7.12 10.74 -14.25
N ALA A 14 7.26 11.04 -12.95
CA ALA A 14 8.51 11.47 -12.34
C ALA A 14 8.56 11.00 -10.88
N GLY A 15 9.76 10.68 -10.40
CA GLY A 15 9.98 10.16 -9.06
C GLY A 15 9.71 8.66 -8.93
N GLN A 16 10.17 8.08 -7.82
CA GLN A 16 9.94 6.69 -7.41
C GLN A 16 9.81 6.63 -5.90
N LYS A 17 8.98 5.71 -5.38
CA LYS A 17 8.83 5.44 -3.94
C LYS A 17 8.43 6.66 -3.09
N LEU A 18 7.62 7.56 -3.66
CA LEU A 18 7.16 8.81 -3.03
C LEU A 18 6.12 8.63 -1.90
N ASN A 19 5.83 7.37 -1.52
CA ASN A 19 4.89 6.99 -0.47
C ASN A 19 5.64 6.62 0.82
N ASP A 20 6.69 7.36 1.13
CA ASP A 20 7.57 7.14 2.27
C ASP A 20 7.14 7.91 3.54
N ASN A 21 6.13 8.77 3.41
CA ASN A 21 5.61 9.69 4.43
C ASN A 21 6.52 10.91 4.68
N GLU A 22 7.41 11.23 3.73
CA GLU A 22 8.17 12.47 3.69
C GLU A 22 7.51 13.50 2.76
N TRP A 23 7.93 14.75 2.89
CA TRP A 23 7.46 15.83 2.01
C TRP A 23 8.14 15.74 0.64
N HIS A 24 7.34 15.78 -0.42
CA HIS A 24 7.81 15.89 -1.80
C HIS A 24 7.28 17.16 -2.47
N MET A 25 8.11 17.80 -3.28
CA MET A 25 7.73 18.98 -4.05
C MET A 25 7.37 18.59 -5.47
N VAL A 26 6.13 18.89 -5.89
CA VAL A 26 5.67 18.66 -7.27
C VAL A 26 5.50 19.99 -7.98
N LYS A 27 6.18 20.14 -9.13
CA LYS A 27 6.07 21.31 -10.00
C LYS A 27 5.64 20.88 -11.40
N VAL A 28 4.57 21.49 -11.90
CA VAL A 28 4.10 21.27 -13.27
C VAL A 28 4.21 22.58 -14.04
N THR A 29 4.87 22.55 -15.20
CA THR A 29 4.91 23.67 -16.14
C THR A 29 4.35 23.22 -17.48
N ARG A 30 3.40 23.99 -18.03
CA ARG A 30 2.87 23.78 -19.37
C ARG A 30 3.08 25.04 -20.21
N ARG A 31 3.75 24.91 -21.35
CA ARG A 31 3.94 25.99 -22.34
C ARG A 31 3.47 25.52 -23.71
N GLY A 32 2.24 25.88 -24.07
CA GLY A 32 1.60 25.38 -25.29
C GLY A 32 1.45 23.85 -25.22
N LYS A 33 2.21 23.14 -26.07
CA LYS A 33 2.27 21.68 -26.12
C LYS A 33 3.37 21.08 -25.24
N ASN A 34 4.30 21.89 -24.75
CA ASN A 34 5.41 21.40 -23.95
C ASN A 34 4.96 21.25 -22.51
N LEU A 35 5.18 20.06 -21.96
CA LEU A 35 4.87 19.68 -20.60
C LEU A 35 6.18 19.38 -19.87
N GLN A 36 6.28 19.87 -18.65
CA GLN A 36 7.38 19.56 -17.75
C GLN A 36 6.79 19.22 -16.38
N LEU A 37 7.17 18.05 -15.85
CA LEU A 37 6.83 17.59 -14.52
C LEU A 37 8.14 17.40 -13.75
N THR A 38 8.27 18.11 -12.64
CA THR A 38 9.39 17.95 -11.72
C THR A 38 8.86 17.45 -10.38
N VAL A 39 9.45 16.38 -9.87
CA VAL A 39 9.23 15.88 -8.52
C VAL A 39 10.58 15.91 -7.81
N ASP A 40 10.66 16.73 -6.75
CA ASP A 40 11.89 17.09 -6.07
C ASP A 40 12.95 17.60 -7.07
N ASN A 41 13.98 16.80 -7.35
CA ASN A 41 15.06 17.12 -8.31
C ASN A 41 14.96 16.34 -9.63
N ILE A 42 13.94 15.48 -9.79
CA ILE A 42 13.76 14.63 -10.97
C ILE A 42 12.78 15.31 -11.91
N THR A 43 13.22 15.59 -13.14
CA THR A 43 12.39 16.23 -14.17
C THR A 43 12.10 15.27 -15.31
N ALA A 44 10.83 15.22 -15.71
CA ALA A 44 10.35 14.55 -16.91
C ALA A 44 9.72 15.59 -17.84
N GLU A 45 9.99 15.46 -19.14
CA GLU A 45 9.48 16.34 -20.17
C GLU A 45 8.64 15.55 -21.17
N GLY A 46 7.65 16.23 -21.75
CA GLY A 46 6.76 15.65 -22.74
C GLY A 46 6.24 16.69 -23.69
N GLN A 47 5.78 16.22 -24.85
CA GLN A 47 5.15 17.06 -25.85
C GLN A 47 3.79 16.48 -26.18
N MET A 48 2.75 17.29 -26.01
CA MET A 48 1.37 16.89 -26.31
C MET A 48 1.20 16.61 -27.80
N THR A 49 0.51 15.53 -28.11
CA THR A 49 0.03 15.23 -29.45
C THR A 49 -1.23 16.04 -29.78
N GLY A 50 -1.53 16.20 -31.08
CA GLY A 50 -2.68 16.98 -31.54
C GLY A 50 -2.45 18.49 -31.62
N ALA A 51 -3.44 19.22 -32.11
CA ALA A 51 -3.35 20.67 -32.36
C ALA A 51 -3.85 21.53 -31.17
N HIS A 52 -4.65 20.95 -30.28
CA HIS A 52 -5.29 21.68 -29.18
C HIS A 52 -4.32 21.98 -28.03
N THR A 53 -4.29 23.23 -27.58
CA THR A 53 -3.45 23.71 -26.47
C THR A 53 -4.24 24.43 -25.38
N ARG A 54 -5.54 24.70 -25.59
CA ARG A 54 -6.42 25.33 -24.59
C ARG A 54 -6.93 24.28 -23.60
N LEU A 55 -6.98 24.65 -22.34
CA LEU A 55 -7.55 23.84 -21.25
C LEU A 55 -8.60 24.68 -20.54
N GLU A 56 -9.79 24.12 -20.35
CA GLU A 56 -10.89 24.76 -19.64
C GLU A 56 -11.20 23.95 -18.39
N PHE A 57 -11.28 24.63 -17.26
CA PHE A 57 -11.65 24.05 -15.98
C PHE A 57 -12.43 25.08 -15.17
N HIS A 58 -13.39 24.60 -14.39
CA HIS A 58 -14.23 25.44 -13.53
C HIS A 58 -13.73 25.41 -12.08
N ASN A 59 -13.24 24.24 -11.64
CA ASN A 59 -12.83 23.99 -10.26
C ASN A 59 -11.40 23.47 -10.20
N ILE A 60 -10.73 23.75 -9.08
CA ILE A 60 -9.48 23.11 -8.68
C ILE A 60 -9.82 22.22 -7.49
N GLU A 61 -9.71 20.90 -7.67
CA GLU A 61 -10.13 19.92 -6.67
C GLU A 61 -8.91 19.24 -6.04
N THR A 62 -8.97 18.98 -4.74
CA THR A 62 -7.96 18.19 -4.00
C THR A 62 -8.66 17.20 -3.08
N GLY A 63 -7.97 16.11 -2.71
CA GLY A 63 -8.54 15.08 -1.83
C GLY A 63 -9.46 14.12 -2.58
N ILE A 64 -10.54 14.64 -3.16
CA ILE A 64 -11.60 13.89 -3.83
C ILE A 64 -11.89 14.56 -5.18
N MET A 65 -12.08 13.75 -6.23
CA MET A 65 -12.58 14.25 -7.51
C MET A 65 -14.12 14.21 -7.51
N THR A 66 -14.73 15.40 -7.49
CA THR A 66 -16.18 15.59 -7.44
C THR A 66 -16.81 15.70 -8.82
N GLU A 67 -16.13 16.32 -9.80
CA GLU A 67 -16.62 16.35 -11.19
C GLU A 67 -16.23 15.07 -11.95
N ARG A 68 -17.23 14.30 -12.37
CA ARG A 68 -17.05 12.93 -12.92
C ARG A 68 -17.60 12.76 -14.34
N ARG A 69 -18.20 13.80 -14.92
CA ARG A 69 -18.93 13.70 -16.19
C ARG A 69 -18.12 13.19 -17.38
N PHE A 70 -16.79 13.32 -17.36
CA PHE A 70 -15.93 13.07 -18.52
C PHE A 70 -14.81 12.04 -18.29
N ILE A 71 -14.81 11.33 -17.16
CA ILE A 71 -13.71 10.42 -16.80
C ILE A 71 -14.25 9.00 -16.54
N ALA A 72 -13.70 8.02 -17.28
CA ALA A 72 -14.08 6.61 -17.16
C ALA A 72 -13.47 5.92 -15.93
N VAL A 73 -12.36 6.43 -15.39
CA VAL A 73 -11.66 5.86 -14.22
C VAL A 73 -11.33 6.98 -13.23
N VAL A 74 -12.01 6.98 -12.10
CA VAL A 74 -11.82 7.95 -11.01
C VAL A 74 -10.63 7.50 -10.15
N PRO A 75 -9.60 8.36 -9.91
CA PRO A 75 -8.53 8.06 -8.98
C PRO A 75 -9.06 7.83 -7.56
N SER A 76 -8.32 7.06 -6.74
CA SER A 76 -8.62 6.93 -5.33
C SER A 76 -8.50 8.26 -4.58
N ASN A 77 -9.27 8.43 -3.52
CA ASN A 77 -9.17 9.60 -2.64
C ASN A 77 -7.78 9.69 -2.00
N PHE A 78 -7.31 10.90 -1.72
CA PHE A 78 -6.01 11.15 -1.11
C PHE A 78 -6.06 11.02 0.42
N ILE A 79 -5.07 10.33 1.00
CA ILE A 79 -4.84 10.23 2.44
C ILE A 79 -3.42 10.74 2.69
N GLY A 80 -3.31 11.88 3.37
CA GLY A 80 -2.04 12.54 3.64
C GLY A 80 -2.23 14.04 3.92
N HIS A 81 -1.14 14.78 3.86
CA HIS A 81 -1.13 16.24 4.00
C HIS A 81 -0.71 16.87 2.67
N LEU A 82 -1.36 17.98 2.32
CA LEU A 82 -0.97 18.84 1.20
C LEU A 82 -0.56 20.20 1.76
N GLN A 83 0.44 20.81 1.13
CA GLN A 83 0.89 22.15 1.47
C GLN A 83 1.32 22.89 0.20
N GLY A 84 1.16 24.21 0.19
CA GLY A 84 1.76 25.06 -0.85
C GLY A 84 1.14 24.93 -2.24
N LEU A 85 -0.12 24.49 -2.36
CA LEU A 85 -0.81 24.43 -3.65
C LEU A 85 -0.88 25.83 -4.26
N THR A 86 -0.07 26.03 -5.30
CA THR A 86 0.01 27.29 -6.02
C THR A 86 -0.31 27.05 -7.49
N LEU A 87 -1.31 27.75 -8.02
CA LEU A 87 -1.64 27.70 -9.44
C LEU A 87 -1.59 29.11 -10.02
N ASN A 88 -0.78 29.30 -11.06
CA ASN A 88 -0.56 30.60 -11.70
C ASN A 88 -0.19 31.72 -10.70
N GLY A 89 0.57 31.38 -9.65
CA GLY A 89 1.00 32.31 -8.61
C GLY A 89 -0.01 32.52 -7.45
N ALA A 90 -1.23 32.01 -7.55
CA ALA A 90 -2.23 32.10 -6.48
C ALA A 90 -2.09 30.94 -5.48
N PRO A 91 -1.84 31.21 -4.18
CA PRO A 91 -1.69 30.18 -3.14
C PRO A 91 -3.04 29.78 -2.53
N TYR A 92 -3.77 28.89 -3.22
CA TYR A 92 -5.18 28.58 -2.90
C TYR A 92 -5.42 28.06 -1.48
N LEU A 93 -4.50 27.24 -0.93
CA LEU A 93 -4.67 26.70 0.43
C LEU A 93 -4.56 27.80 1.50
N ASP A 94 -3.64 28.75 1.31
CA ASP A 94 -3.44 29.85 2.26
C ASP A 94 -4.56 30.89 2.14
N GLN A 95 -4.95 31.26 0.92
CA GLN A 95 -6.08 32.15 0.67
C GLN A 95 -7.38 31.61 1.25
N CYS A 96 -7.63 30.30 1.10
CA CYS A 96 -8.79 29.65 1.68
C CYS A 96 -8.74 29.65 3.22
N LYS A 97 -7.58 29.35 3.81
CA LYS A 97 -7.40 29.35 5.27
C LYS A 97 -7.63 30.74 5.88
N ASN A 98 -7.17 31.79 5.21
CA ASN A 98 -7.24 33.17 5.68
C ASN A 98 -8.61 33.82 5.40
N GLY A 99 -9.44 33.21 4.54
CA GLY A 99 -10.71 33.79 4.11
C GLY A 99 -10.57 34.85 3.01
N ASP A 100 -9.44 34.88 2.30
CA ASP A 100 -9.18 35.84 1.21
C ASP A 100 -10.04 35.54 -0.04
N ILE A 101 -10.55 34.30 -0.16
CA ILE A 101 -11.45 33.86 -1.22
C ILE A 101 -12.75 33.33 -0.61
N SER A 102 -13.87 33.72 -1.20
CA SER A 102 -15.21 33.27 -0.79
C SER A 102 -15.61 31.92 -1.38
N HIS A 103 -14.97 31.52 -2.47
CA HIS A 103 -15.26 30.30 -3.24
C HIS A 103 -14.29 29.17 -2.86
N CYS A 104 -14.30 28.79 -1.58
CA CYS A 104 -13.56 27.64 -1.09
C CYS A 104 -14.49 26.70 -0.30
N GLU A 105 -14.79 25.55 -0.88
CA GLU A 105 -15.59 24.50 -0.25
C GLU A 105 -14.67 23.37 0.21
N LEU A 106 -14.68 23.04 1.51
CA LEU A 106 -13.85 21.97 2.04
C LEU A 106 -14.46 21.29 3.27
N ASN A 107 -14.21 19.99 3.38
CA ASN A 107 -14.41 19.20 4.61
C ASN A 107 -13.07 18.68 5.19
N ALA A 108 -11.94 19.06 4.56
CA ALA A 108 -10.59 18.81 5.05
C ALA A 108 -10.32 19.62 6.33
N ARG A 109 -9.18 19.39 6.97
CA ARG A 109 -8.75 20.23 8.12
C ARG A 109 -7.35 20.75 7.91
N PHE A 110 -7.15 22.00 8.30
CA PHE A 110 -5.82 22.63 8.34
C PHE A 110 -5.00 22.12 9.53
N GLY A 111 -3.69 22.01 9.33
CA GLY A 111 -2.73 21.61 10.36
C GLY A 111 -2.24 20.16 10.24
N MET A 112 -1.04 19.92 10.78
CA MET A 112 -0.43 18.60 10.83
C MET A 112 -1.00 17.77 11.97
N ARG A 113 -1.21 16.48 11.70
CA ARG A 113 -1.67 15.48 12.69
C ARG A 113 -1.45 14.08 12.16
N HIS A 114 -1.32 13.12 13.06
CA HIS A 114 -1.34 11.72 12.68
C HIS A 114 -2.72 11.35 12.12
N ILE A 115 -2.75 10.71 10.95
CA ILE A 115 -3.98 10.31 10.28
C ILE A 115 -4.26 8.85 10.59
N ILE A 116 -5.45 8.57 11.10
CA ILE A 116 -6.05 7.22 11.17
C ILE A 116 -7.30 7.29 10.30
N ALA A 117 -7.27 6.62 9.15
CA ALA A 117 -8.38 6.64 8.20
C ALA A 117 -9.39 5.52 8.53
N ASP A 118 -10.65 5.91 8.72
CA ASP A 118 -11.83 5.04 8.84
C ASP A 118 -11.61 3.75 9.66
N PRO A 119 -11.28 3.84 10.96
CA PRO A 119 -10.93 2.67 11.76
C PRO A 119 -12.13 1.72 11.95
N VAL A 120 -11.89 0.41 11.78
CA VAL A 120 -12.86 -0.67 11.99
C VAL A 120 -12.42 -1.56 13.16
N ILE A 121 -13.38 -2.01 13.98
CA ILE A 121 -13.11 -2.83 15.17
C ILE A 121 -13.57 -4.27 14.96
N PHE A 122 -12.64 -5.22 15.05
CA PHE A 122 -12.91 -6.66 15.08
C PHE A 122 -13.05 -7.11 16.54
N ARG A 123 -14.28 -7.29 17.03
CA ARG A 123 -14.55 -7.52 18.46
C ARG A 123 -14.19 -8.93 18.96
N SER A 124 -14.14 -9.92 18.08
CA SER A 124 -13.83 -11.31 18.43
C SER A 124 -12.83 -11.90 17.45
N ARG A 125 -12.10 -12.95 17.87
CA ARG A 125 -11.14 -13.66 17.01
C ARG A 125 -11.79 -14.32 15.78
N GLY A 126 -13.10 -14.57 15.82
CA GLY A 126 -13.85 -15.11 14.69
C GLY A 126 -14.46 -14.05 13.78
N SER A 127 -14.33 -12.76 14.09
CA SER A 127 -14.83 -11.67 13.24
C SER A 127 -13.91 -11.49 12.02
N TYR A 128 -14.49 -11.41 10.83
CA TYR A 128 -13.74 -11.14 9.60
C TYR A 128 -14.60 -10.35 8.60
N LEU A 129 -13.96 -9.75 7.61
CA LEU A 129 -14.59 -9.16 6.42
C LEU A 129 -14.08 -9.88 5.18
N ALA A 130 -14.97 -10.22 4.27
CA ALA A 130 -14.60 -10.72 2.94
C ALA A 130 -14.68 -9.56 1.95
N LEU A 131 -13.58 -9.31 1.24
CA LEU A 131 -13.45 -8.23 0.25
C LEU A 131 -13.18 -8.82 -1.14
N ALA A 132 -13.29 -7.98 -2.16
CA ALA A 132 -12.93 -8.37 -3.52
C ALA A 132 -11.46 -8.83 -3.60
N THR A 133 -11.19 -9.77 -4.51
CA THR A 133 -9.86 -10.32 -4.74
C THR A 133 -8.83 -9.24 -5.04
N LEU A 134 -7.67 -9.34 -4.39
CA LEU A 134 -6.58 -8.41 -4.59
C LEU A 134 -6.05 -8.50 -6.03
N GLN A 135 -6.07 -7.37 -6.74
CA GLN A 135 -5.58 -7.27 -8.12
C GLN A 135 -4.07 -6.96 -8.11
N ALA A 136 -3.22 -7.97 -7.93
CA ALA A 136 -1.78 -7.82 -7.67
C ALA A 136 -0.86 -8.31 -8.81
N TYR A 137 -1.26 -8.08 -10.07
CA TYR A 137 -0.63 -8.68 -11.24
C TYR A 137 0.87 -8.33 -11.41
N ALA A 138 1.20 -7.07 -11.69
CA ALA A 138 2.57 -6.64 -12.01
C ALA A 138 3.35 -6.11 -10.79
N SER A 139 2.66 -5.43 -9.89
CA SER A 139 3.17 -4.94 -8.62
C SER A 139 2.07 -5.01 -7.57
N MET A 140 2.46 -4.93 -6.30
CA MET A 140 1.54 -4.95 -5.17
C MET A 140 1.95 -3.87 -4.18
N HIS A 141 0.99 -3.10 -3.68
CA HIS A 141 1.20 -2.15 -2.61
C HIS A 141 0.01 -2.23 -1.65
N LEU A 142 0.26 -2.78 -0.46
CA LEU A 142 -0.68 -2.86 0.64
C LEU A 142 -0.20 -1.94 1.75
N PHE A 143 -1.10 -1.12 2.26
CA PHE A 143 -0.88 -0.31 3.44
C PHE A 143 -2.10 -0.42 4.35
N PHE A 144 -1.86 -0.66 5.63
CA PHE A 144 -2.88 -0.55 6.65
C PHE A 144 -2.25 -0.19 7.99
N GLN A 145 -3.09 0.27 8.90
CA GLN A 145 -2.73 0.52 10.29
C GLN A 145 -3.51 -0.44 11.18
N PHE A 146 -2.88 -0.93 12.24
CA PHE A 146 -3.55 -1.78 13.21
C PHE A 146 -3.19 -1.37 14.64
N LYS A 147 -4.05 -1.78 15.58
CA LYS A 147 -3.89 -1.59 17.01
C LYS A 147 -4.51 -2.77 17.73
N THR A 148 -3.74 -3.46 18.57
CA THR A 148 -4.22 -4.64 19.29
C THR A 148 -3.49 -4.85 20.61
N THR A 149 -4.08 -5.65 21.49
CA THR A 149 -3.43 -6.21 22.69
C THR A 149 -3.20 -7.72 22.57
N THR A 150 -3.72 -8.37 21.52
CA THR A 150 -3.56 -9.81 21.30
C THR A 150 -2.24 -10.08 20.56
N PRO A 151 -1.39 -11.00 21.03
CA PRO A 151 -0.09 -11.27 20.41
C PRO A 151 -0.17 -12.11 19.12
N ASP A 152 -1.27 -12.83 18.90
CA ASP A 152 -1.43 -13.74 17.76
C ASP A 152 -2.77 -13.49 17.05
N GLY A 153 -2.75 -13.44 15.72
CA GLY A 153 -3.96 -13.28 14.90
C GLY A 153 -3.70 -13.07 13.42
N LEU A 154 -4.60 -13.59 12.58
CA LEU A 154 -4.59 -13.35 11.13
C LEU A 154 -5.11 -11.95 10.82
N LEU A 155 -4.38 -11.18 10.01
CA LEU A 155 -4.75 -9.81 9.62
C LEU A 155 -5.25 -9.75 8.17
N LEU A 156 -4.60 -10.49 7.28
CA LEU A 156 -4.97 -10.56 5.86
C LEU A 156 -4.68 -11.95 5.32
N PHE A 157 -5.60 -12.46 4.51
CA PHE A 157 -5.42 -13.68 3.72
C PHE A 157 -6.01 -13.51 2.34
N ASN A 158 -5.29 -13.95 1.32
CA ASN A 158 -5.82 -14.10 -0.03
C ASN A 158 -5.13 -15.29 -0.70
N SER A 159 -5.92 -16.23 -1.22
CA SER A 159 -5.43 -17.40 -1.96
C SER A 159 -5.63 -17.21 -3.46
N GLY A 160 -4.71 -17.73 -4.25
CA GLY A 160 -4.78 -17.80 -5.70
C GLY A 160 -4.97 -19.21 -6.23
N ASP A 161 -4.72 -19.35 -7.52
CA ASP A 161 -4.76 -20.64 -8.19
C ASP A 161 -3.57 -21.52 -7.76
N GLY A 162 -3.79 -22.84 -7.70
CA GLY A 162 -2.76 -23.80 -7.30
C GLY A 162 -2.30 -23.62 -5.86
N SER A 163 -1.04 -23.22 -5.67
CA SER A 163 -0.42 -23.08 -4.34
C SER A 163 -0.22 -21.61 -3.92
N ASP A 164 -0.71 -20.67 -4.73
CA ASP A 164 -0.43 -19.27 -4.54
C ASP A 164 -1.23 -18.69 -3.38
N PHE A 165 -0.58 -17.91 -2.53
CA PHE A 165 -1.25 -17.21 -1.45
C PHE A 165 -0.40 -16.05 -0.94
N ILE A 166 -1.07 -15.12 -0.26
CA ILE A 166 -0.47 -14.12 0.60
C ILE A 166 -1.17 -14.12 1.97
N VAL A 167 -0.38 -13.96 3.01
CA VAL A 167 -0.80 -13.90 4.41
C VAL A 167 -0.06 -12.76 5.09
N VAL A 168 -0.79 -11.94 5.83
CA VAL A 168 -0.21 -11.08 6.87
C VAL A 168 -0.82 -11.49 8.20
N GLU A 169 0.02 -11.84 9.15
CA GLU A 169 -0.39 -12.30 10.47
C GLU A 169 0.50 -11.70 11.56
N LEU A 170 -0.03 -11.66 12.78
CA LEU A 170 0.72 -11.35 13.97
C LEU A 170 1.06 -12.67 14.69
N VAL A 171 2.33 -12.86 15.04
CA VAL A 171 2.81 -14.05 15.76
C VAL A 171 3.70 -13.59 16.90
N LYS A 172 3.32 -13.91 18.15
CA LYS A 172 4.01 -13.46 19.37
C LYS A 172 4.25 -11.93 19.40
N GLY A 173 3.33 -11.18 18.82
CA GLY A 173 3.37 -9.72 18.70
C GLY A 173 4.20 -9.18 17.54
N TYR A 174 4.76 -10.02 16.67
CA TYR A 174 5.54 -9.58 15.51
C TYR A 174 4.78 -9.83 14.21
N ILE A 175 4.86 -8.89 13.26
CA ILE A 175 4.24 -9.06 11.95
C ILE A 175 5.03 -10.08 11.13
N HIS A 176 4.33 -11.06 10.58
CA HIS A 176 4.83 -11.97 9.58
C HIS A 176 4.09 -11.72 8.25
N TYR A 177 4.86 -11.65 7.18
CA TYR A 177 4.36 -11.68 5.82
C TYR A 177 4.78 -13.00 5.17
N VAL A 178 3.80 -13.86 4.89
CA VAL A 178 4.02 -15.18 4.28
C VAL A 178 3.39 -15.19 2.91
N PHE A 179 4.09 -15.72 1.92
CA PHE A 179 3.59 -15.75 0.56
C PHE A 179 4.14 -16.95 -0.21
N ASN A 180 3.38 -17.43 -1.18
CA ASN A 180 3.82 -18.39 -2.18
C ASN A 180 3.35 -17.92 -3.55
N LEU A 181 4.28 -17.84 -4.50
CA LEU A 181 4.04 -17.36 -5.88
C LEU A 181 4.55 -18.40 -6.90
N GLY A 182 4.26 -19.68 -6.64
CA GLY A 182 4.68 -20.82 -7.45
C GLY A 182 6.04 -21.45 -7.12
N ASN A 183 6.86 -20.84 -6.26
CA ASN A 183 8.21 -21.33 -5.91
C ASN A 183 8.31 -21.90 -4.48
N GLY A 184 7.17 -22.13 -3.83
CA GLY A 184 7.11 -22.53 -2.43
C GLY A 184 6.97 -21.33 -1.49
N PRO A 185 6.61 -21.60 -0.23
CA PRO A 185 6.32 -20.56 0.75
C PRO A 185 7.59 -19.83 1.21
N SER A 186 7.54 -18.51 1.20
CA SER A 186 8.53 -17.62 1.80
C SER A 186 7.95 -16.90 3.01
N LEU A 187 8.81 -16.54 3.98
CA LEU A 187 8.45 -15.78 5.17
C LEU A 187 9.38 -14.57 5.31
N MET A 188 8.78 -13.38 5.41
CA MET A 188 9.44 -12.17 5.90
C MET A 188 8.94 -11.85 7.30
N LYS A 189 9.86 -11.58 8.22
CA LYS A 189 9.54 -11.10 9.57
C LYS A 189 9.70 -9.59 9.61
N GLY A 190 8.71 -8.90 10.17
CA GLY A 190 8.76 -7.47 10.41
C GLY A 190 9.90 -7.11 11.35
N ASN A 191 10.66 -6.07 11.01
CA ASN A 191 11.73 -5.57 11.85
C ASN A 191 11.16 -4.59 12.88
N SER A 192 11.02 -5.02 14.13
CA SER A 192 10.60 -4.18 15.26
C SER A 192 11.34 -4.63 16.52
N ASP A 193 11.73 -3.68 17.39
CA ASP A 193 12.43 -4.01 18.64
C ASP A 193 11.52 -4.68 19.67
N LYS A 194 10.23 -4.34 19.63
CA LYS A 194 9.24 -4.73 20.63
C LYS A 194 8.03 -5.38 19.96
N PRO A 195 7.31 -6.25 20.70
CA PRO A 195 6.00 -6.73 20.27
C PRO A 195 5.03 -5.56 20.01
N LEU A 196 4.25 -5.66 18.94
CA LEU A 196 3.32 -4.64 18.40
C LEU A 196 1.89 -4.79 18.96
N ASN A 197 1.71 -5.65 19.96
CA ASN A 197 0.45 -5.82 20.69
C ASN A 197 0.41 -4.93 21.95
N ASP A 198 0.88 -3.69 21.83
CA ASP A 198 1.05 -2.71 22.91
C ASP A 198 -0.10 -1.70 23.00
N ASN A 199 -1.19 -1.95 22.27
CA ASN A 199 -2.36 -1.06 22.14
C ASN A 199 -2.05 0.32 21.53
N GLN A 200 -0.96 0.46 20.77
CA GLN A 200 -0.65 1.62 19.93
C GLN A 200 -0.94 1.36 18.46
N TRP A 201 -1.08 2.44 17.69
CA TRP A 201 -1.22 2.33 16.24
C TRP A 201 0.14 2.06 15.60
N HIS A 202 0.20 1.00 14.80
CA HIS A 202 1.37 0.66 14.00
C HIS A 202 1.06 0.68 12.50
N ASN A 203 2.02 1.14 11.71
CA ASN A 203 1.95 1.18 10.26
C ASN A 203 2.53 -0.10 9.66
N VAL A 204 1.81 -0.75 8.75
CA VAL A 204 2.31 -1.92 8.01
C VAL A 204 2.20 -1.63 6.51
N VAL A 205 3.34 -1.68 5.83
CA VAL A 205 3.43 -1.65 4.36
C VAL A 205 3.96 -2.99 3.88
N VAL A 206 3.24 -3.62 2.96
CA VAL A 206 3.70 -4.79 2.21
C VAL A 206 3.68 -4.44 0.74
N SER A 207 4.82 -4.50 0.06
CA SER A 207 4.86 -4.26 -1.38
C SER A 207 5.74 -5.24 -2.13
N ARG A 208 5.46 -5.38 -3.42
CA ARG A 208 6.26 -6.11 -4.40
C ARG A 208 6.37 -5.23 -5.65
N ASP A 209 7.58 -4.92 -6.08
CA ASP A 209 7.79 -4.21 -7.34
C ASP A 209 7.81 -5.15 -8.55
N SER A 210 7.87 -4.60 -9.75
CA SER A 210 7.93 -5.36 -11.01
C SER A 210 9.22 -6.18 -11.18
N SER A 211 10.22 -5.95 -10.32
CA SER A 211 11.47 -6.69 -10.27
C SER A 211 11.44 -7.79 -9.19
N ASN A 212 10.26 -8.12 -8.65
CA ASN A 212 10.07 -9.13 -7.61
C ASN A 212 10.83 -8.86 -6.31
N VAL A 213 11.12 -7.60 -6.00
CA VAL A 213 11.63 -7.20 -4.69
C VAL A 213 10.43 -6.98 -3.77
N HIS A 214 10.33 -7.84 -2.75
CA HIS A 214 9.38 -7.69 -1.68
C HIS A 214 9.92 -6.73 -0.63
N THR A 215 9.05 -5.88 -0.09
CA THR A 215 9.34 -4.94 0.98
C THR A 215 8.28 -5.09 2.08
N LEU A 216 8.73 -5.24 3.32
CA LEU A 216 7.91 -5.20 4.52
C LEU A 216 8.41 -4.04 5.39
N LYS A 217 7.61 -2.99 5.54
CA LYS A 217 7.91 -1.85 6.42
C LYS A 217 6.96 -1.86 7.61
N ILE A 218 7.54 -1.90 8.81
CA ILE A 218 6.83 -1.76 10.09
C ILE A 218 7.25 -0.43 10.69
N ASP A 219 6.30 0.47 10.86
CA ASP A 219 6.55 1.85 11.29
C ASP A 219 7.65 2.51 10.43
N SER A 220 8.84 2.77 10.99
CA SER A 220 9.98 3.36 10.28
C SER A 220 10.99 2.33 9.74
N ARG A 221 10.81 1.04 10.02
CA ARG A 221 11.80 -0.02 9.75
C ARG A 221 11.42 -0.87 8.57
N THR A 222 12.36 -1.04 7.66
CA THR A 222 12.15 -1.74 6.39
C THR A 222 12.98 -3.01 6.30
N VAL A 223 12.37 -4.08 5.80
CA VAL A 223 13.03 -5.33 5.40
C VAL A 223 12.72 -5.58 3.93
N THR A 224 13.72 -5.95 3.14
CA THR A 224 13.54 -6.33 1.73
C THR A 224 13.99 -7.76 1.48
N GLN A 225 13.35 -8.42 0.52
CA GLN A 225 13.71 -9.76 0.08
C GLN A 225 13.45 -9.88 -1.42
N HIS A 226 14.44 -10.37 -2.18
CA HIS A 226 14.25 -10.70 -3.58
C HIS A 226 13.67 -12.12 -3.70
N SER A 227 12.62 -12.31 -4.51
CA SER A 227 12.08 -13.63 -4.80
C SER A 227 12.35 -14.02 -6.25
N ASN A 228 12.81 -15.25 -6.49
CA ASN A 228 13.06 -15.76 -7.84
C ASN A 228 11.77 -16.28 -8.53
N GLY A 229 10.60 -15.76 -8.11
CA GLY A 229 9.23 -16.22 -8.43
C GLY A 229 8.65 -15.75 -9.76
N ALA A 230 7.56 -16.41 -10.19
CA ALA A 230 6.80 -16.03 -11.37
C ALA A 230 6.32 -14.57 -11.29
N ARG A 231 6.29 -13.86 -12.44
CA ARG A 231 6.06 -12.41 -12.49
C ARG A 231 4.63 -11.98 -12.12
N ASN A 232 3.65 -12.88 -12.28
CA ASN A 232 2.23 -12.57 -12.11
C ASN A 232 1.62 -13.33 -10.93
N LEU A 233 0.94 -12.60 -10.05
CA LEU A 233 0.06 -13.18 -9.02
C LEU A 233 -1.32 -13.41 -9.64
N ASP A 234 -1.78 -14.66 -9.71
CA ASP A 234 -3.19 -14.96 -10.04
C ASP A 234 -3.95 -15.35 -8.77
N LEU A 235 -4.55 -14.35 -8.13
CA LEU A 235 -5.24 -14.49 -6.84
C LEU A 235 -6.72 -14.89 -6.97
N LYS A 236 -7.16 -15.46 -8.10
CA LYS A 236 -8.58 -15.76 -8.38
C LYS A 236 -9.22 -16.89 -7.57
N GLY A 237 -8.53 -17.45 -6.56
CA GLY A 237 -9.04 -18.54 -5.76
C GLY A 237 -10.31 -18.16 -4.97
N ALA A 238 -11.36 -18.97 -5.08
CA ALA A 238 -12.55 -18.84 -4.27
C ALA A 238 -12.25 -19.09 -2.78
N PHE A 239 -12.91 -18.34 -1.89
CA PHE A 239 -12.88 -18.53 -0.44
C PHE A 239 -13.33 -19.95 -0.07
N ALA A 240 -12.38 -20.86 0.17
CA ALA A 240 -12.64 -22.14 0.81
C ALA A 240 -12.37 -22.03 2.31
N SER A 241 -13.37 -22.46 3.11
CA SER A 241 -13.36 -22.70 4.56
C SER A 241 -11.97 -22.64 5.24
N LEU A 242 -11.77 -21.57 6.01
CA LEU A 242 -10.56 -21.05 6.66
C LEU A 242 -9.91 -21.90 7.76
N LYS A 243 -10.17 -23.21 7.88
CA LYS A 243 -9.52 -24.05 8.90
C LYS A 243 -8.36 -24.90 8.38
N ASP A 244 -8.51 -25.58 7.26
CA ASP A 244 -7.56 -26.65 6.90
C ASP A 244 -6.30 -26.15 6.17
N THR A 245 -6.38 -25.04 5.45
CA THR A 245 -5.26 -24.53 4.63
C THR A 245 -4.21 -23.81 5.49
N CYS A 246 -4.66 -23.08 6.53
CA CYS A 246 -3.77 -22.37 7.45
C CYS A 246 -3.02 -23.36 8.37
N GLU A 247 -3.71 -24.39 8.89
CA GLU A 247 -3.07 -25.42 9.72
C GLU A 247 -2.05 -26.25 8.93
N ARG A 248 -2.31 -26.60 7.66
CA ARG A 248 -1.33 -27.32 6.82
C ARG A 248 -0.11 -26.47 6.44
N ALA A 249 -0.31 -25.20 6.14
CA ALA A 249 0.80 -24.29 5.81
C ALA A 249 1.71 -24.04 7.02
N LEU A 250 1.14 -23.98 8.24
CA LEU A 250 1.87 -23.80 9.48
C LEU A 250 2.46 -25.10 10.07
N SER A 251 1.83 -26.27 9.84
CA SER A 251 2.33 -27.56 10.37
C SER A 251 3.58 -28.07 9.66
N SER A 252 3.85 -27.62 8.43
CA SER A 252 5.05 -27.99 7.66
C SER A 252 6.36 -27.41 8.21
N ARG A 253 6.30 -26.60 9.28
CA ARG A 253 7.46 -25.92 9.89
C ARG A 253 7.91 -26.49 11.24
N ARG A 254 7.45 -27.67 11.68
CA ARG A 254 8.04 -28.31 12.87
C ARG A 254 9.44 -28.84 12.52
N PRO A 255 10.51 -28.48 13.27
CA PRO A 255 11.81 -29.10 13.10
C PRO A 255 11.72 -30.60 13.40
N PRO A 256 12.58 -31.45 12.81
CA PRO A 256 12.58 -32.89 13.10
C PRO A 256 12.79 -33.10 14.60
N GLU A 257 11.96 -33.98 15.18
CA GLU A 257 12.10 -34.45 16.56
C GLU A 257 13.54 -34.94 16.80
N PRO A 258 14.17 -34.58 17.93
CA PRO A 258 15.45 -35.18 18.29
C PRO A 258 15.25 -36.68 18.49
N LEU A 259 16.06 -37.48 17.78
CA LEU A 259 16.08 -38.94 17.91
C LEU A 259 16.25 -39.34 19.39
N PRO A 260 15.54 -40.38 19.86
CA PRO A 260 15.63 -40.79 21.26
C PRO A 260 17.04 -41.28 21.58
N PHE A 261 17.66 -40.67 22.58
CA PHE A 261 18.85 -41.20 23.24
C PHE A 261 18.48 -42.53 23.90
N HIS A 262 18.95 -43.65 23.36
CA HIS A 262 18.95 -44.92 24.06
C HIS A 262 19.96 -44.85 25.21
N SER A 263 19.48 -44.64 26.43
CA SER A 263 20.23 -44.93 27.64
C SER A 263 20.38 -46.46 27.77
N VAL A 264 21.56 -46.99 27.44
CA VAL A 264 21.90 -48.36 27.80
C VAL A 264 22.32 -48.35 29.28
N SER A 265 21.37 -48.65 30.17
CA SER A 265 21.70 -49.13 31.51
C SER A 265 22.15 -50.59 31.41
N LYS A 266 23.43 -50.87 31.69
CA LYS A 266 23.85 -52.21 32.13
C LYS A 266 24.33 -52.12 33.58
N HIS A 267 23.55 -52.72 34.46
CA HIS A 267 23.97 -53.11 35.80
C HIS A 267 24.39 -54.59 35.79
N GLN A 268 25.47 -54.86 36.54
CA GLN A 268 25.92 -56.13 37.15
C GLN A 268 26.33 -57.26 36.18
N ARG A 269 27.52 -57.86 36.29
CA ARG A 269 28.26 -58.36 37.46
C ARG A 269 29.77 -58.17 37.34
#